data_AF-A0A022QBN5-F1
#
_entry.id   AF-A0A022QBN5-F1
#
_cell.length_a   1.000
_cell.length_b   1.000
_cell.length_c   1.000
_cell.angle_alpha   90.00
_cell.angle_beta   90.00
_cell.angle_gamma   90.00
#
_symmetry.space_group_name_H-M   'P 1'
#
loop_
_entity.id
_entity.type
_entity.pdbx_description
1 polymer ?
#
loop_
_entity_poly.entity_id
_entity_poly.type
_entity_poly.pdbx_seq_one_letter_code
_entity_poly.pdbx_strand_id
1 'polypeptide(L)'
;MASLSICNVYAGISYGIRPASSGGAAAKPRRMVAVRAEAINPDIRKTEDKVVDSVVVTELAKPLTAYCRCWRSGTFPLCDGSHVKHNKATGDNIGPLLLKNK
;
A
#
# COMPACT_ATOMS: atom_id res chain seq x y z
N MET A 1 -11.43 7.03 23.53
CA MET A 1 -10.31 7.91 23.89
C MET A 1 -9.15 7.56 22.96
N ALA A 2 -8.80 8.47 22.05
CA ALA A 2 -7.72 8.26 21.08
C ALA A 2 -6.38 8.24 21.81
N SER A 3 -5.64 7.14 21.71
CA SER A 3 -4.27 7.07 22.21
C SER A 3 -3.35 7.63 21.13
N LEU A 4 -2.85 8.84 21.37
CA LEU A 4 -1.78 9.48 20.61
C LEU A 4 -0.49 8.68 20.86
N SER A 5 -0.18 7.73 19.98
CA SER A 5 1.13 7.07 19.99
C SER A 5 2.12 7.95 19.24
N ILE A 6 2.84 8.77 19.99
CA ILE A 6 3.96 9.58 19.52
C ILE A 6 5.09 8.60 19.18
N CYS A 7 5.36 8.39 17.89
CA CYS A 7 6.51 7.61 17.42
C CYS A 7 7.82 8.31 17.80
N ASN A 8 8.43 7.90 18.91
CA ASN A 8 9.81 8.25 19.23
C ASN A 8 10.75 7.64 18.19
N VAL A 9 11.44 8.50 17.43
CA VAL A 9 12.52 8.11 16.53
C VAL A 9 13.75 7.77 17.36
N TYR A 10 13.99 6.48 17.63
CA TYR A 10 15.26 6.04 18.21
C TYR A 10 16.30 5.92 17.10
N ALA A 11 17.20 6.91 17.02
CA ALA A 11 18.42 6.83 16.23
C ALA A 11 19.44 5.94 16.96
N GLY A 12 19.42 4.64 16.70
CA GLY A 12 20.43 3.71 17.22
C GLY A 12 21.76 3.87 16.47
N ILE A 13 22.79 4.37 17.16
CA ILE A 13 24.18 4.38 16.65
C ILE A 13 24.80 3.04 17.02
N SER A 14 24.97 2.14 16.05
CA SER A 14 25.71 0.89 16.27
C SER A 14 27.21 1.16 16.11
N TYR A 15 27.94 1.24 17.22
CA TYR A 15 29.40 1.28 17.22
C TYR A 15 29.96 -0.13 16.98
N GLY A 16 30.19 -0.48 15.72
CA GLY A 16 30.99 -1.65 15.37
C GLY A 16 32.47 -1.35 15.63
N ILE A 17 33.05 -1.96 16.67
CA ILE A 17 34.49 -1.90 16.94
C ILE A 17 35.20 -2.70 15.83
N ARG A 18 35.98 -2.03 14.97
CA ARG A 18 36.94 -2.65 14.06
C ARG A 18 38.34 -2.12 14.38
N PRO A 19 39.39 -2.97 14.38
CA PRO A 19 40.73 -2.55 14.75
C PRO A 19 41.31 -1.64 13.68
N ALA A 20 42.10 -0.67 14.12
CA ALA A 20 42.70 0.36 13.30
C ALA A 20 43.77 -0.23 12.36
N SER A 21 43.57 -0.07 11.06
CA SER A 21 44.65 -0.10 10.08
C SER A 21 44.61 1.20 9.28
N SER A 22 45.72 1.92 9.36
CA SER A 22 46.02 3.23 8.81
C SER A 22 45.76 3.34 7.30
N GLY A 23 45.09 4.43 6.90
CA GLY A 23 45.06 4.90 5.51
C GLY A 23 43.73 4.67 4.80
N GLY A 24 42.83 5.65 4.87
CA GLY A 24 41.59 5.62 4.09
C GLY A 24 40.77 6.86 4.36
N ALA A 25 40.45 7.62 3.30
CA ALA A 25 39.57 8.78 3.37
C ALA A 25 38.32 8.45 4.20
N ALA A 26 38.00 9.32 5.17
CA ALA A 26 36.86 9.15 6.06
C ALA A 26 35.58 8.99 5.24
N ALA A 27 35.13 7.73 5.07
CA ALA A 27 33.89 7.43 4.38
C ALA A 27 32.75 8.06 5.19
N LYS A 28 32.11 9.10 4.63
CA LYS A 28 30.96 9.74 5.27
C LYS A 28 29.90 8.67 5.58
N PRO A 29 29.34 8.63 6.81
CA PRO A 29 28.34 7.64 7.16
C PRO A 29 27.16 7.78 6.19
N ARG A 30 26.88 6.72 5.44
CA ARG A 30 25.68 6.65 4.59
C ARG A 30 24.47 6.59 5.51
N ARG A 31 23.69 7.67 5.53
CA ARG A 31 22.40 7.72 6.23
C ARG A 31 21.44 6.77 5.52
N MET A 32 21.16 5.62 6.13
CA MET A 32 20.10 4.73 5.66
C MET A 32 18.75 5.25 6.15
N VAL A 33 17.78 5.35 5.24
CA VAL A 33 16.38 5.63 5.56
C VAL A 33 15.62 4.32 5.39
N ALA A 34 15.00 3.83 6.46
CA ALA A 34 14.10 2.69 6.37
C ALA A 34 12.73 3.18 5.87
N VAL A 35 12.29 2.69 4.71
CA VAL A 35 10.94 2.93 4.19
C VAL A 35 10.08 1.72 4.50
N ARG A 36 8.99 1.90 5.26
CA ARG A 36 7.99 0.84 5.44
C ARG A 36 7.06 0.88 4.24
N ALA A 37 7.08 -0.17 3.42
CA ALA A 37 6.08 -0.35 2.38
C ALA A 37 4.81 -0.93 3.01
N GLU A 38 3.69 -0.27 2.81
CA GLU A 38 2.37 -0.73 3.27
C GLU A 38 1.76 -1.65 2.21
N ALA A 39 1.07 -2.70 2.66
CA ALA A 39 0.39 -3.62 1.75
C ALA A 39 -0.82 -2.94 1.09
N ILE A 40 -0.97 -3.10 -0.23
CA ILE A 40 -2.10 -2.52 -0.97
C ILE A 40 -3.42 -3.15 -0.52
N ASN A 41 -3.46 -4.47 -0.41
CA ASN A 41 -4.59 -5.23 0.09
C ASN A 41 -4.42 -5.49 1.60
N PRO A 42 -5.26 -4.94 2.51
CA PRO A 42 -5.18 -5.20 3.94
C PRO A 42 -5.86 -6.52 4.33
N ASP A 43 -7.06 -6.79 3.81
CA ASP A 43 -7.96 -7.80 4.40
C ASP A 43 -8.60 -8.78 3.40
N ILE A 44 -8.60 -8.49 2.10
CA ILE A 44 -9.38 -9.24 1.10
C ILE A 44 -8.66 -10.55 0.75
N ARG A 45 -9.32 -11.71 0.95
CA ARG A 45 -8.91 -13.04 0.45
C ARG A 45 -7.42 -13.37 0.70
N LYS A 46 -6.95 -13.13 1.93
CA LYS A 46 -5.53 -13.32 2.34
C LYS A 46 -5.01 -14.75 2.34
N THR A 47 -5.91 -15.72 2.24
CA THR A 47 -5.57 -17.14 2.10
C THR A 47 -5.12 -17.49 0.69
N GLU A 48 -5.36 -16.62 -0.29
CA GLU A 48 -4.96 -16.84 -1.68
C GLU A 48 -3.62 -16.17 -1.97
N ASP A 49 -2.69 -16.92 -2.55
CA ASP A 49 -1.38 -16.39 -2.97
C ASP A 49 -1.52 -15.23 -3.96
N LYS A 50 -2.57 -15.28 -4.78
CA LYS A 50 -2.88 -14.25 -5.78
C LYS A 50 -4.38 -14.18 -6.01
N VAL A 51 -4.97 -13.09 -5.55
CA VAL A 51 -6.39 -12.79 -5.77
C VAL A 51 -6.60 -12.29 -7.20
N VAL A 52 -7.41 -13.03 -7.97
CA VAL A 52 -7.79 -12.70 -9.35
C VAL A 52 -9.30 -12.85 -9.51
N ASP A 53 -9.92 -11.91 -10.22
CA ASP A 53 -11.34 -11.93 -10.56
C ASP A 53 -11.49 -11.90 -12.08
N SER A 54 -12.26 -12.84 -12.63
CA SER A 54 -12.57 -12.92 -14.07
C SER A 54 -14.02 -12.53 -14.30
N VAL A 55 -14.24 -11.71 -15.32
CA VAL A 55 -15.57 -11.18 -15.64
C VAL A 55 -15.80 -11.36 -17.13
N VAL A 56 -16.90 -12.03 -17.47
CA VAL A 56 -17.35 -12.14 -18.86
C VAL A 56 -18.19 -10.90 -19.16
N VAL A 57 -17.72 -10.07 -20.11
CA VAL A 57 -18.33 -8.75 -20.39
C VAL A 57 -19.78 -8.86 -20.88
N THR A 58 -20.13 -9.97 -21.54
CA THR A 58 -21.49 -10.21 -22.06
C THR A 58 -22.53 -10.47 -20.96
N GLU A 59 -22.10 -10.85 -19.76
CA GLU A 59 -22.99 -11.16 -18.62
C GLU A 59 -23.24 -9.94 -17.73
N LEU A 60 -22.73 -8.76 -18.09
CA LEU A 60 -22.95 -7.54 -17.35
C LEU A 60 -24.40 -7.06 -17.52
N ALA A 61 -25.20 -7.23 -16.46
CA ALA A 61 -26.60 -6.78 -16.42
C ALA A 61 -26.76 -5.25 -16.51
N LYS A 62 -25.72 -4.48 -16.16
CA LYS A 62 -25.74 -3.01 -16.17
C LYS A 62 -24.95 -2.47 -17.36
N PRO A 63 -25.41 -1.37 -17.98
CA PRO A 63 -24.68 -0.73 -19.08
C PRO A 63 -23.30 -0.21 -18.66
N LEU A 64 -23.13 0.08 -17.37
CA LEU A 64 -21.89 0.52 -16.76
C LEU A 64 -21.70 -0.19 -15.42
N THR A 65 -20.61 -0.94 -15.29
CA THR A 65 -20.23 -1.63 -14.05
C THR A 65 -18.86 -1.16 -13.60
N ALA A 66 -18.74 -0.76 -12.33
CA ALA A 66 -17.50 -0.27 -11.74
C ALA A 66 -16.81 -1.36 -10.92
N TYR A 67 -15.54 -1.63 -11.23
CA TYR A 67 -14.69 -2.60 -10.53
C TYR A 67 -13.65 -1.91 -9.65
N CYS A 68 -13.44 -2.47 -8.48
CA CYS A 68 -12.51 -1.94 -7.47
C CYS A 68 -11.05 -2.08 -7.93
N ARG A 69 -10.26 -1.03 -7.69
CA ARG A 69 -8.80 -1.08 -7.79
C ARG A 69 -8.08 -0.66 -6.50
N CYS A 70 -8.84 -0.27 -5.48
CA CYS A 70 -8.30 0.24 -4.22
C CYS A 70 -8.15 -0.82 -3.13
N TRP A 71 -8.71 -2.02 -3.28
CA TRP A 71 -8.72 -3.05 -2.24
C TRP A 71 -9.32 -2.60 -0.90
N ARG A 72 -10.23 -1.61 -0.94
CA ARG A 72 -10.98 -1.12 0.24
C ARG A 72 -12.48 -1.37 0.13
N SER A 73 -12.94 -1.97 -0.96
CA SER A 73 -14.36 -2.14 -1.19
C SER A 73 -14.95 -3.26 -0.36
N GLY A 74 -16.09 -3.01 0.29
CA GLY A 74 -16.84 -4.04 1.01
C GLY A 74 -17.56 -5.02 0.08
N THR A 75 -17.77 -4.65 -1.18
CA THR A 75 -18.37 -5.49 -2.23
C THR A 75 -17.37 -5.92 -3.29
N PHE A 76 -16.09 -6.01 -2.91
CA PHE A 76 -15.02 -6.47 -3.80
C PHE A 76 -15.43 -7.78 -4.50
N PRO A 77 -15.30 -7.88 -5.84
CA PRO A 77 -14.50 -7.06 -6.75
C PRO A 77 -15.16 -5.78 -7.29
N LEU A 78 -16.40 -5.49 -6.91
CA LEU A 78 -17.11 -4.28 -7.36
C LEU A 78 -16.66 -3.04 -6.60
N CYS A 79 -16.90 -1.86 -7.16
CA CYS A 79 -16.64 -0.59 -6.49
C CYS A 79 -17.89 -0.09 -5.74
N ASP A 80 -17.75 0.13 -4.44
CA ASP A 80 -18.74 0.71 -3.52
C ASP A 80 -18.46 2.20 -3.17
N GLY A 81 -17.42 2.79 -3.75
CA GLY A 81 -17.00 4.17 -3.45
C GLY A 81 -15.98 4.31 -2.32
N SER A 82 -15.53 3.21 -1.70
CA SER A 82 -14.53 3.25 -0.61
C SER A 82 -13.18 3.87 -0.99
N HIS A 83 -12.85 3.95 -2.29
CA HIS A 83 -11.67 4.66 -2.79
C HIS A 83 -11.67 6.16 -2.42
N VAL A 84 -12.84 6.81 -2.30
CA VAL A 84 -12.91 8.24 -1.94
C VAL A 84 -12.41 8.47 -0.51
N LYS A 85 -12.82 7.59 0.42
CA LYS A 85 -12.36 7.64 1.82
C LYS A 85 -10.85 7.38 1.91
N HIS A 86 -10.36 6.40 1.16
CA HIS A 86 -8.94 6.09 1.07
C HIS A 86 -8.14 7.30 0.55
N ASN A 87 -8.50 7.84 -0.61
CA ASN A 87 -7.85 9.00 -1.22
C ASN A 87 -7.79 10.20 -0.26
N LYS A 88 -8.89 10.48 0.45
CA LYS A 88 -8.93 11.57 1.42
C LYS A 88 -7.99 11.34 2.62
N ALA A 89 -7.86 10.10 3.06
CA ALA A 89 -7.03 9.76 4.23
C ALA A 89 -5.53 9.68 3.91
N THR A 90 -5.18 9.20 2.71
CA THR A 90 -3.78 8.96 2.31
C THR A 90 -3.21 10.02 1.37
N GLY A 91 -4.05 10.87 0.78
CA GLY A 91 -3.65 11.79 -0.30
C GLY A 91 -3.50 11.10 -1.66
N ASP A 92 -4.06 9.89 -1.81
CA ASP A 92 -4.01 9.09 -3.04
C ASP A 92 -5.06 9.56 -4.07
N ASN A 93 -4.95 9.09 -5.31
CA ASN A 93 -5.79 9.49 -6.45
C ASN A 93 -6.36 8.30 -7.25
N ILE A 94 -6.52 7.15 -6.60
CA ILE A 94 -7.04 5.95 -7.23
C ILE A 94 -8.55 6.01 -7.46
N GLY A 95 -9.01 5.30 -8.49
CA GLY A 95 -10.42 5.19 -8.86
C GLY A 95 -10.76 3.84 -9.50
N PRO A 96 -12.05 3.52 -9.69
CA PRO A 96 -12.47 2.23 -10.22
C PRO A 96 -12.14 2.05 -11.71
N LEU A 97 -12.17 0.80 -12.18
CA LEU A 97 -12.24 0.49 -13.61
C LEU A 97 -13.71 0.45 -14.02
N LEU A 98 -14.08 1.24 -15.02
CA LEU A 98 -15.45 1.28 -15.54
C LEU A 98 -15.56 0.40 -16.78
N LEU A 99 -16.31 -0.69 -16.68
CA LEU A 99 -16.66 -1.55 -17.82
C LEU A 99 -18.01 -1.14 -18.37
N LYS A 100 -18.03 -0.83 -19.67
CA LYS A 100 -19.24 -0.49 -20.42
C LYS A 100 -19.63 -1.66 -21.30
N ASN A 101 -20.87 -2.12 -21.19
CA ASN A 101 -21.44 -3.04 -22.18
C ASN A 101 -21.89 -2.18 -23.37
N LYS A 102 -21.38 -2.47 -24.57
CA LYS A 102 -21.63 -1.69 -25.79
C LYS A 102 -23.00 -2.01 -26.37
#